data_AF-A0A937IU60-F1
#
_entry.id   AF-A0A937IU60-F1
#
_cell.length_a   1.000
_cell.length_b   1.000
_cell.length_c   1.000
_cell.angle_alpha   90.00
_cell.angle_beta   90.00
_cell.angle_gamma   90.00
#
_symmetry.space_group_name_H-M   'P 1'
#
loop_
_entity.id
_entity.type
_entity.pdbx_description
1 polymer ?
#
loop_
_entity_poly.entity_id
_entity_poly.type
_entity_poly.pdbx_seq_one_letter_code
_entity_poly.pdbx_strand_id
1 'polypeptide(L)'
;IFIDDEGYVTEGSSSNIWALNKENQLITRNLDGKILSGITRNSISLFAKKNNITVVEKKFTQIELYNAKEVFLTSASSFIMPIVQIDDQIINQGLVGNIALELRKLYFDNFKHS
;
A
#
# COMPACT_ATOMS: atom_id res chain seq x y z
N ILE A 1 1.99 -3.93 -11.59
CA ILE A 1 1.10 -2.88 -11.03
C ILE A 1 0.38 -2.26 -12.20
N PHE A 2 -0.94 -2.14 -12.17
CA PHE A 2 -1.71 -1.59 -13.28
C PHE A 2 -1.84 -0.07 -13.17
N ILE A 3 -1.96 0.54 -14.35
CA ILE A 3 -2.15 1.98 -14.56
C ILE A 3 -3.44 2.14 -15.38
N ASP A 4 -4.30 3.10 -15.03
CA ASP A 4 -5.50 3.42 -15.81
C ASP A 4 -5.18 4.32 -17.02
N ASP A 5 -6.18 4.54 -17.87
CA ASP A 5 -6.05 5.35 -19.10
C ASP A 5 -5.72 6.83 -18.82
N GLU A 6 -5.87 7.27 -17.57
CA GLU A 6 -5.53 8.62 -17.11
C GLU A 6 -4.10 8.70 -16.52
N GLY A 7 -3.35 7.58 -16.48
CA GLY A 7 -1.97 7.55 -16.00
C GLY A 7 -1.82 7.37 -14.48
N TYR A 8 -2.88 6.96 -13.78
CA TYR A 8 -2.84 6.74 -12.34
C TYR A 8 -2.76 5.26 -11.97
N VAL A 9 -2.08 4.99 -10.86
CA VAL A 9 -2.00 3.66 -10.28
C VAL A 9 -3.38 3.18 -9.83
N THR A 10 -3.68 1.92 -10.12
CA THR A 10 -4.90 1.25 -9.67
C THR A 10 -4.57 0.16 -8.64
N GLU A 11 -4.32 -1.06 -9.10
CA GLU A 11 -4.08 -2.24 -8.27
C GLU A 11 -3.08 -3.21 -8.92
N GLY A 12 -2.74 -4.29 -8.22
CA GLY A 12 -2.17 -5.49 -8.82
C GLY A 12 -3.26 -6.51 -9.17
N SER A 13 -2.90 -7.61 -9.83
CA SER A 13 -3.86 -8.61 -10.33
C SER A 13 -4.90 -9.10 -9.32
N SER A 14 -4.54 -9.17 -8.04
CA SER A 14 -5.45 -9.56 -6.96
C SER A 14 -5.04 -8.90 -5.63
N SER A 15 -4.61 -7.63 -5.70
CA SER A 15 -3.98 -6.95 -4.56
C SER A 15 -4.08 -5.43 -4.66
N ASN A 16 -4.33 -4.74 -3.55
CA ASN A 16 -4.27 -3.27 -3.52
C ASN A 16 -2.83 -2.76 -3.32
N ILE A 17 -2.52 -1.58 -3.87
CA ILE A 17 -1.21 -0.92 -3.76
C ILE A 17 -1.26 0.19 -2.71
N TRP A 18 -0.17 0.27 -1.94
CA TRP A 18 0.04 1.26 -0.91
C TRP A 18 1.43 1.86 -1.05
N ALA A 19 1.53 3.15 -0.74
CA ALA A 19 2.81 3.85 -0.72
C ALA A 19 2.89 4.80 0.47
N LEU A 20 4.05 4.87 1.13
CA LEU A 20 4.37 5.94 2.06
C LEU A 20 4.97 7.09 1.25
N ASN A 21 4.26 8.20 1.12
CA ASN A 21 4.75 9.35 0.35
C ASN A 21 5.82 10.14 1.12
N LYS A 22 6.38 11.16 0.48
CA LYS A 22 7.45 11.99 1.07
C LYS A 22 6.96 12.75 2.31
N GLU A 23 5.67 13.03 2.40
CA GLU A 23 5.00 13.71 3.51
C GLU A 23 4.62 12.78 4.68
N ASN A 24 5.08 11.52 4.68
CA ASN A 24 4.75 10.50 5.69
C ASN A 24 3.26 10.15 5.77
N GLN A 25 2.55 10.26 4.66
CA GLN A 25 1.18 9.80 4.51
C GLN A 25 1.17 8.46 3.80
N LEU A 26 0.39 7.52 4.34
CA LEU A 26 0.11 6.25 3.71
C LEU A 26 -0.99 6.44 2.66
N ILE A 27 -0.60 6.46 1.40
CA ILE A 27 -1.51 6.68 0.27
C ILE A 27 -1.94 5.35 -0.37
N THR A 28 -3.20 5.30 -0.82
CA THR A 28 -3.73 4.18 -1.62
C THR A 28 -4.81 4.70 -2.57
N ARG A 29 -5.11 3.94 -3.63
CA ARG A 29 -6.09 4.34 -4.63
C ARG A 29 -7.48 4.38 -4.00
N ASN A 30 -8.23 5.45 -4.27
CA ASN A 30 -9.63 5.61 -3.84
C ASN A 30 -10.54 4.59 -4.54
N LEU A 31 -11.64 4.22 -3.90
CA LEU A 31 -12.64 3.31 -4.47
C LEU A 31 -13.54 4.05 -5.47
N ASP A 32 -13.13 4.12 -6.74
CA ASP A 32 -13.88 4.71 -7.86
C ASP A 32 -14.37 3.67 -8.90
N GLY A 33 -14.35 2.39 -8.52
CA GLY A 33 -14.72 1.28 -9.41
C GLY A 33 -13.59 0.77 -10.29
N LYS A 34 -12.38 1.34 -10.22
CA LYS A 34 -11.18 0.84 -10.94
C LYS A 34 -10.32 -0.12 -10.12
N ILE A 35 -10.68 -0.39 -8.86
CA ILE A 35 -9.98 -1.31 -7.96
C ILE A 35 -10.96 -2.13 -7.12
N LEU A 36 -10.50 -3.27 -6.61
CA LEU A 36 -11.25 -4.07 -5.66
C LEU A 36 -11.23 -3.43 -4.26
N SER A 37 -12.38 -3.44 -3.59
CA SER A 37 -12.50 -3.08 -2.17
C SER A 37 -12.03 -4.25 -1.28
N GLY A 38 -10.72 -4.45 -1.21
CA GLY A 38 -10.12 -5.58 -0.50
C GLY A 38 -10.37 -5.55 1.01
N ILE A 39 -10.71 -6.70 1.61
CA ILE A 39 -10.88 -6.84 3.07
C ILE A 39 -9.57 -6.49 3.79
N THR A 40 -8.44 -7.03 3.32
CA THR A 40 -7.11 -6.73 3.90
C THR A 40 -6.80 -5.23 3.82
N ARG A 41 -7.14 -4.56 2.71
CA ARG A 41 -6.99 -3.10 2.56
C ARG A 41 -7.75 -2.35 3.66
N ASN A 42 -8.99 -2.74 3.92
CA ASN A 42 -9.81 -2.11 4.96
C ASN A 42 -9.20 -2.32 6.36
N SER A 43 -8.71 -3.53 6.66
CA SER A 43 -7.98 -3.78 7.91
C SER A 43 -6.73 -2.92 8.04
N ILE A 44 -5.94 -2.78 6.98
CA ILE A 44 -4.73 -1.94 7.01
C ILE A 44 -5.06 -0.47 7.21
N SER A 45 -6.09 0.06 6.55
CA SER A 45 -6.57 1.44 6.79
C SER A 45 -6.97 1.65 8.25
N LEU A 46 -7.68 0.69 8.86
CA LEU A 46 -8.07 0.76 10.26
C LEU A 46 -6.86 0.72 11.21
N PHE A 47 -5.92 -0.21 10.98
CA PHE A 47 -4.73 -0.36 11.83
C PHE A 47 -3.80 0.84 11.72
N ALA A 48 -3.59 1.37 10.52
CA ALA A 48 -2.84 2.59 10.30
C ALA A 48 -3.44 3.77 11.09
N LYS A 49 -4.75 4.00 10.97
CA LYS A 49 -5.45 5.08 11.70
C LYS A 49 -5.35 4.92 13.22
N LYS A 50 -5.49 3.69 13.74
CA LYS A 50 -5.35 3.40 15.18
C LYS A 50 -3.93 3.66 15.72
N ASN A 51 -2.92 3.60 14.87
CA ASN A 51 -1.51 3.83 15.23
C ASN A 51 -1.00 5.20 14.74
N ASN A 52 -1.91 6.17 14.57
CA ASN A 52 -1.59 7.56 14.19
C ASN A 52 -0.87 7.70 12.83
N ILE A 53 -1.01 6.73 11.94
CA ILE A 53 -0.52 6.83 10.57
C ILE A 53 -1.61 7.49 9.73
N THR A 54 -1.31 8.63 9.11
CA THR A 54 -2.25 9.33 8.22
C THR A 54 -2.49 8.50 6.96
N VAL A 55 -3.75 8.12 6.72
CA VAL A 55 -4.16 7.41 5.50
C VAL A 55 -4.87 8.36 4.56
N VAL A 56 -4.43 8.43 3.31
CA VAL A 56 -5.05 9.26 2.26
C VAL A 56 -5.46 8.37 1.09
N GLU A 57 -6.76 8.32 0.83
CA GLU A 57 -7.31 7.64 -0.34
C GLU A 57 -7.38 8.64 -1.50
N LYS A 58 -6.52 8.48 -2.51
CA LYS A 58 -6.44 9.39 -3.65
C LYS A 58 -5.93 8.69 -4.92
N LYS A 59 -6.15 9.29 -6.08
CA LYS A 59 -5.38 8.97 -7.29
C LYS A 59 -3.92 9.38 -7.08
N PHE A 60 -2.99 8.56 -7.55
CA PHE A 60 -1.56 8.88 -7.56
C PHE A 60 -0.89 8.27 -8.78
N THR A 61 0.15 8.95 -9.27
CA THR A 61 0.85 8.59 -10.50
C THR A 61 1.91 7.53 -10.26
N GLN A 62 2.38 6.90 -11.34
CA GLN A 62 3.53 5.99 -11.29
C GLN A 62 4.80 6.72 -10.79
N ILE A 63 4.96 8.00 -11.12
CA ILE A 63 6.07 8.83 -10.66
C ILE A 63 6.04 9.01 -9.13
N GLU A 64 4.85 9.29 -8.56
CA GLU A 64 4.68 9.32 -7.10
C GLU A 64 5.03 7.98 -6.46
N LEU A 65 4.64 6.87 -7.09
CA LEU A 65 4.93 5.53 -6.60
C LEU A 65 6.45 5.22 -6.60
N TYR A 66 7.16 5.55 -7.68
CA TYR A 66 8.61 5.38 -7.76
C TYR A 66 9.39 6.24 -6.77
N ASN A 67 8.84 7.40 -6.41
CA ASN A 67 9.44 8.34 -5.48
C ASN A 67 9.01 8.14 -4.02
N ALA A 68 8.23 7.10 -3.74
CA ALA A 68 7.74 6.80 -2.40
C ALA A 68 8.86 6.34 -1.46
N LYS A 69 8.70 6.64 -0.17
CA LYS A 69 9.60 6.17 0.89
C LYS A 69 9.45 4.67 1.12
N GLU A 70 8.25 4.14 0.95
CA GLU A 70 7.96 2.71 1.04
C GLU A 70 6.85 2.37 0.05
N VAL A 71 6.88 1.17 -0.52
CA VAL A 71 5.76 0.63 -1.30
C VAL A 71 5.47 -0.79 -0.80
N PHE A 72 4.20 -1.15 -0.74
CA PHE A 72 3.78 -2.53 -0.46
C PHE A 72 2.45 -2.82 -1.13
N LEU A 73 2.15 -4.10 -1.30
CA LEU A 73 0.83 -4.57 -1.72
C LEU A 73 0.12 -5.31 -0.59
N THR A 74 -1.21 -5.34 -0.67
CA THR A 74 -2.04 -6.13 0.24
C THR A 74 -2.97 -7.06 -0.50
N SER A 75 -3.08 -8.29 -0.05
CA SER A 75 -4.01 -9.30 -0.58
C SER A 75 -4.50 -10.23 0.53
N ALA A 76 -5.48 -11.07 0.24
CA ALA A 76 -5.95 -12.08 1.18
C ALA A 76 -4.90 -13.17 1.45
N SER A 77 -4.03 -13.46 0.48
CA SER A 77 -3.02 -14.51 0.57
C SER A 77 -1.67 -14.04 1.12
N SER A 78 -1.25 -12.83 0.76
CA SER A 78 0.07 -12.29 1.12
C SER A 78 0.03 -11.33 2.31
N PHE A 79 -1.18 -10.90 2.70
CA PHE A 79 -1.47 -9.90 3.74
C PHE A 79 -0.83 -8.56 3.44
N ILE A 80 0.43 -8.35 3.83
CA ILE A 80 1.24 -7.18 3.49
C ILE A 80 2.57 -7.64 2.92
N MET A 81 2.86 -7.29 1.66
CA MET A 81 4.10 -7.66 0.98
C MET A 81 4.86 -6.40 0.57
N PRO A 82 6.01 -6.11 1.20
CA PRO A 82 6.87 -5.00 0.80
C PRO A 82 7.36 -5.14 -0.66
N ILE A 83 7.46 -4.01 -1.35
CA ILE A 83 7.98 -3.90 -2.70
C ILE A 83 9.20 -2.98 -2.66
N VAL A 84 10.37 -3.53 -2.97
CA VAL A 84 11.65 -2.80 -2.98
C VAL A 84 12.10 -2.41 -4.39
N GLN A 85 11.42 -2.89 -5.41
CA GLN A 85 11.69 -2.56 -6.81
C GLN A 85 10.40 -2.67 -7.62
N ILE A 86 10.17 -1.70 -8.51
CA ILE A 86 9.10 -1.71 -9.50
C ILE A 86 9.73 -1.43 -10.86
N ASP A 87 9.54 -2.35 -11.81
CA ASP A 87 10.24 -2.32 -13.09
C ASP A 87 11.76 -2.22 -12.86
N ASP A 88 12.44 -1.23 -13.45
CA ASP A 88 13.87 -0.97 -13.24
C ASP A 88 14.15 0.05 -12.12
N GLN A 89 13.12 0.50 -11.38
CA GLN A 89 13.25 1.52 -10.34
C GLN A 89 13.33 0.88 -8.95
N ILE A 90 14.45 1.14 -8.25
CA ILE A 90 14.65 0.72 -6.87
C ILE A 90 13.90 1.67 -5.94
N ILE A 91 13.04 1.11 -5.09
CA ILE A 91 12.29 1.83 -4.06
C ILE A 91 13.08 1.76 -2.75
N ASN A 92 13.14 2.86 -2.01
CA ASN A 92 13.76 2.91 -0.68
C ASN A 92 15.18 2.31 -0.63
N GLN A 93 16.01 2.56 -1.65
CA GLN A 93 17.37 2.00 -1.75
C GLN A 93 17.42 0.45 -1.68
N GLY A 94 16.33 -0.22 -2.02
CA GLY A 94 16.21 -1.68 -1.99
C GLY A 94 15.87 -2.23 -0.60
N LEU A 95 15.62 -1.36 0.38
CA LEU A 95 15.37 -1.73 1.77
C LEU A 95 13.88 -1.84 2.05
N VAL A 96 13.51 -2.86 2.83
CA VAL A 96 12.15 -2.99 3.35
C VAL A 96 11.87 -1.86 4.34
N GLY A 97 10.72 -1.21 4.15
CA GLY A 97 10.28 -0.10 4.99
C GLY A 97 9.68 -0.52 6.33
N ASN A 98 9.77 0.38 7.32
CA ASN A 98 9.31 0.12 8.68
C ASN A 98 7.79 0.14 8.80
N ILE A 99 7.11 1.01 8.05
CA ILE A 99 5.63 1.10 8.09
C ILE A 99 5.02 -0.21 7.57
N ALA A 100 5.55 -0.76 6.49
CA ALA A 100 5.10 -2.05 5.98
C ALA A 100 5.28 -3.19 7.01
N LEU A 101 6.41 -3.23 7.72
CA LEU A 101 6.69 -4.24 8.76
C LEU A 101 5.80 -4.07 9.98
N GLU A 102 5.60 -2.84 10.44
CA GLU A 102 4.75 -2.52 11.59
C GLU A 102 3.29 -2.90 11.32
N LEU A 103 2.75 -2.50 10.17
CA LEU A 103 1.39 -2.86 9.77
C LEU A 103 1.24 -4.38 9.60
N ARG A 104 2.28 -5.07 9.11
CA ARG A 104 2.26 -6.53 8.96
C ARG A 104 2.16 -7.20 10.32
N LYS A 105 2.96 -6.74 11.29
CA LYS A 105 2.89 -7.22 12.67
C LYS A 105 1.50 -6.98 13.26
N LEU A 106 0.98 -5.76 13.19
CA LEU A 106 -0.34 -5.40 13.69
C LEU A 106 -1.45 -6.27 13.09
N TYR A 107 -1.37 -6.56 11.78
CA TYR A 107 -2.34 -7.41 11.12
C TYR A 107 -2.36 -8.83 11.71
N PHE A 108 -1.19 -9.47 11.85
CA PHE A 108 -1.10 -10.82 12.41
C PHE A 108 -1.43 -10.90 13.90
N ASP A 109 -1.08 -9.89 14.68
CA ASP A 109 -1.42 -9.84 16.10
C ASP A 109 -2.96 -9.82 16.28
N ASN A 110 -3.68 -9.04 15.47
CA ASN A 110 -5.15 -9.01 15.53
C ASN A 110 -5.80 -10.28 14.94
N PHE A 111 -5.18 -10.94 13.96
CA PHE A 111 -5.69 -12.19 13.39
C PHE A 111 -5.65 -13.37 14.40
N LYS A 112 -4.66 -13.39 15.30
CA LYS A 112 -4.52 -14.42 16.35
C LYS A 112 -5.52 -14.27 17.50
N HIS A 113 -6.18 -13.11 17.60
CA HIS A 113 -7.15 -12.80 18.65
C HIS A 113 -8.60 -12.71 18.13
N SER A 114 -8.82 -13.13 16.88
CA SER A 114 -10.13 -13.32 16.24
C SER A 114 -10.61 -14.75 16.40
#